data_AF-A0A945X504-F1
#
_entry.id   AF-A0A945X504-F1
#
_cell.length_a   1.000
_cell.length_b   1.000
_cell.length_c   1.000
_cell.angle_alpha   90.00
_cell.angle_beta   90.00
_cell.angle_gamma   90.00
#
_symmetry.space_group_name_H-M   'P 1'
#
loop_
_entity.id
_entity.type
_entity.pdbx_description
1 polymer ?
#
loop_
_entity_poly.entity_id
_entity_poly.type
_entity_poly.pdbx_seq_one_letter_code
_entity_poly.pdbx_strand_id
1 'polypeptide(L)'
;MSAEALLMSVIAFSLGLYYVAKWVHGVPVPPDPWENDIPADELVETAPELLCENCLSPRASPDQHYCPTCGNATGDFTRYIPFVNIRFNYSLLPALWRKLTSTDEPLRSRIIALLVLLLIAPAMLAVGVPFLLYAKLWKKPDEPAKEPAPPANQPGEPHGG
;
A
#
# COMPACT_ATOMS: atom_id res chain seq x y z
N MET A 1 -3.51 -26.50 32.80
CA MET A 1 -4.38 -25.31 32.63
C MET A 1 -5.69 -25.78 32.05
N SER A 2 -6.82 -25.45 32.68
CA SER A 2 -8.14 -25.83 32.18
C SER A 2 -8.46 -25.09 30.87
N ALA A 3 -9.23 -25.71 29.98
CA ALA A 3 -9.60 -25.12 28.69
C ALA A 3 -10.26 -23.73 28.84
N GLU A 4 -10.98 -23.52 29.94
CA GLU A 4 -11.60 -22.25 30.31
C GLU A 4 -10.58 -21.13 30.55
N ALA A 5 -9.44 -21.45 31.20
CA ALA A 5 -8.39 -20.47 31.45
C ALA A 5 -7.71 -20.01 30.15
N LEU A 6 -7.58 -20.90 29.17
CA LEU A 6 -7.07 -20.56 27.84
C LEU A 6 -8.05 -19.67 27.09
N LEU A 7 -9.34 -20.01 27.10
CA LEU A 7 -10.38 -19.19 26.45
C LEU A 7 -10.40 -17.76 27.01
N MET A 8 -10.36 -17.61 28.33
CA MET A 8 -10.38 -16.29 28.98
C MET A 8 -9.13 -15.47 28.67
N SER A 9 -7.96 -16.12 28.59
CA SER A 9 -6.71 -15.43 28.21
C SER A 9 -6.75 -14.89 26.78
N VAL A 10 -7.29 -15.65 25.83
CA VAL A 10 -7.41 -15.25 24.42
C VAL A 10 -8.41 -14.11 24.25
N ILE A 11 -9.55 -14.17 24.94
CA ILE A 11 -10.56 -13.11 24.91
C ILE A 11 -10.00 -11.80 25.49
N ALA A 12 -9.35 -11.87 26.66
CA ALA A 12 -8.74 -10.71 27.30
C ALA A 12 -7.65 -10.08 26.41
N PHE A 13 -6.81 -10.90 25.79
CA PHE A 13 -5.77 -10.44 24.88
C PHE A 13 -6.34 -9.77 23.62
N SER A 14 -7.39 -10.36 23.04
CA SER A 14 -8.07 -9.84 21.85
C SER A 14 -8.77 -8.50 22.11
N LEU A 15 -9.43 -8.37 23.27
CA LEU A 15 -10.01 -7.10 23.71
C LEU A 15 -8.93 -6.04 23.95
N GLY A 16 -7.82 -6.41 24.58
CA GLY A 16 -6.68 -5.51 24.78
C GLY A 16 -6.14 -4.96 23.46
N LEU A 17 -5.90 -5.83 22.48
CA LEU A 17 -5.46 -5.43 21.14
C LEU A 17 -6.48 -4.52 20.44
N TYR A 18 -7.77 -4.82 20.55
CA TYR A 18 -8.84 -3.99 19.99
C TYR A 18 -8.82 -2.57 20.57
N TYR A 19 -8.71 -2.43 21.90
CA TYR A 19 -8.67 -1.12 22.55
C TYR A 19 -7.40 -0.34 22.21
N VAL A 20 -6.25 -1.01 22.12
CA VAL A 20 -4.99 -0.39 21.70
C VAL A 20 -5.10 0.10 20.25
N ALA A 21 -5.61 -0.72 19.33
CA ALA A 21 -5.80 -0.32 17.94
C ALA A 21 -6.76 0.88 17.84
N LYS A 22 -7.89 0.82 18.54
CA LYS A 22 -8.85 1.93 18.60
C LYS A 22 -8.22 3.20 19.15
N TRP A 23 -7.37 3.10 20.17
CA TRP A 23 -6.63 4.24 20.72
C TRP A 23 -5.65 4.83 19.72
N VAL A 24 -4.83 3.99 19.07
CA VAL A 24 -3.86 4.43 18.05
C VAL A 24 -4.56 5.14 16.89
N HIS A 25 -5.69 4.60 16.41
CA HIS A 25 -6.48 5.22 15.35
C HIS A 25 -7.19 6.51 15.79
N GLY A 26 -7.35 6.75 17.08
CA GLY A 26 -7.97 7.95 17.64
C GLY A 26 -6.98 9.06 17.99
N VAL A 27 -5.68 8.85 17.82
CA VAL A 27 -4.68 9.90 18.09
C VAL A 27 -4.80 10.96 16.99
N PRO A 28 -5.08 12.23 17.32
CA PRO A 28 -5.12 13.30 16.34
C PRO A 28 -3.74 13.46 15.71
N VAL A 29 -3.67 13.40 14.39
CA VAL A 29 -2.45 13.72 13.64
C VAL A 29 -2.33 15.25 13.67
N PRO A 30 -1.25 15.82 14.22
CA PRO A 30 -1.05 17.27 14.16
C PRO A 30 -0.97 17.68 12.68
N PRO A 31 -1.59 18.80 12.28
CA PRO A 31 -1.47 19.32 10.92
C PRO A 31 0.00 19.56 10.59
N ASP A 32 0.37 19.40 9.32
CA ASP A 32 1.75 19.59 8.87
C ASP A 32 2.17 21.06 9.15
N PRO A 33 3.26 21.30 9.89
CA PRO A 33 3.69 22.66 10.22
C PRO A 33 4.04 23.53 9.01
N TRP A 34 4.26 22.94 7.83
CA TRP A 34 4.61 23.64 6.59
C TRP A 34 3.43 23.86 5.64
N GLU A 35 2.21 23.44 6.01
CA GLU A 35 1.01 23.60 5.17
C GLU A 35 0.53 25.06 5.08
N ASN A 36 0.95 25.92 6.00
CA ASN A 36 0.53 27.32 6.07
C ASN A 36 1.54 28.32 5.47
N ASP A 37 2.70 27.86 5.01
CA ASP A 37 3.75 28.75 4.50
C ASP A 37 3.54 29.16 3.04
N ILE A 38 2.60 28.51 2.34
CA ILE A 38 2.28 28.79 0.94
C ILE A 38 0.78 29.10 0.85
N PRO A 39 0.39 30.34 0.58
CA PRO A 39 -1.02 30.69 0.52
C PRO A 39 -1.63 29.98 -0.70
N ALA A 40 -2.80 29.36 -0.49
CA ALA A 40 -3.39 28.41 -1.45
C ALA A 40 -3.72 29.04 -2.81
N ASP A 41 -3.81 30.37 -2.87
CA ASP A 41 -3.97 31.18 -4.09
C ASP A 41 -2.70 31.22 -4.96
N GLU A 42 -1.51 31.07 -4.39
CA GLU A 42 -0.23 31.01 -5.12
C GLU A 42 -0.01 29.64 -5.80
N LEU A 43 -0.59 28.57 -5.24
CA LEU A 43 -0.48 27.20 -5.80
C LEU A 43 -1.38 26.97 -7.02
N VAL A 44 -2.38 27.83 -7.26
CA VAL A 44 -3.38 27.64 -8.31
C VAL A 44 -2.89 28.15 -9.68
N GLU A 45 -1.91 29.06 -9.73
CA GLU A 45 -1.44 29.67 -10.99
C GLU A 45 -0.45 28.82 -11.78
N THR A 46 0.18 27.82 -11.16
CA THR A 46 1.05 26.88 -11.84
C THR A 46 0.64 25.48 -11.47
N ALA A 47 -0.15 24.80 -12.31
CA ALA A 47 -0.20 23.34 -12.25
C ALA A 47 1.24 22.85 -12.38
N PRO A 48 1.87 22.31 -11.33
CA PRO A 48 3.29 22.00 -11.37
C PRO A 48 3.48 20.94 -12.44
N GLU A 49 4.22 21.27 -13.49
CA GLU A 49 4.55 20.31 -14.53
C GLU A 49 5.39 19.21 -13.87
N LEU A 50 4.80 18.04 -13.68
CA LEU A 50 5.40 16.96 -12.90
C LEU A 50 6.55 16.36 -13.69
N LEU A 51 7.78 16.83 -13.48
CA LEU A 51 8.95 16.33 -14.19
C LEU A 51 9.52 15.07 -13.52
N CYS A 52 10.10 14.15 -14.29
CA CYS A 52 10.90 13.05 -13.74
C CYS A 52 12.23 13.58 -13.17
N GLU A 53 12.57 13.22 -11.94
CA GLU A 53 13.82 13.64 -11.27
C GLU A 53 15.10 13.18 -11.98
N ASN A 54 15.01 12.14 -12.81
CA ASN A 54 16.17 11.56 -13.51
C ASN A 54 16.30 12.07 -14.95
N CYS A 55 15.25 11.95 -15.76
CA CYS A 55 15.30 12.31 -17.19
C CYS A 55 14.62 13.64 -17.53
N LEU A 56 14.06 14.35 -16.54
CA LEU A 56 13.38 15.64 -16.70
C LEU A 56 12.26 15.64 -17.75
N SER A 57 11.71 14.47 -18.06
CA SER A 57 10.57 14.35 -18.97
C SER A 57 9.26 14.68 -18.22
N PRO A 58 8.31 15.38 -18.85
CA PRO A 58 7.01 15.65 -18.25
C PRO A 58 6.24 14.33 -18.00
N ARG A 59 5.58 14.24 -16.85
CA ARG A 59 4.73 13.12 -16.45
C ARG A 59 3.27 13.44 -16.71
N ALA A 60 2.51 12.42 -17.09
CA ALA A 60 1.10 12.56 -17.41
C ALA A 60 0.20 12.61 -16.16
N SER A 61 0.66 12.08 -15.02
CA SER A 61 -0.13 12.04 -13.78
C SER A 61 0.75 11.96 -12.52
N PRO A 62 0.27 12.48 -11.38
CA PRO A 62 0.93 12.33 -10.08
C PRO A 62 0.97 10.88 -9.58
N ASP A 63 0.03 10.04 -10.02
CA ASP A 63 -0.09 8.64 -9.61
C ASP A 63 0.90 7.70 -10.34
N GLN A 64 1.71 8.21 -11.29
CA GLN A 64 2.72 7.40 -11.98
C GLN A 64 3.93 7.11 -11.09
N HIS A 65 3.99 5.87 -10.60
CA HIS A 65 5.12 5.35 -9.81
C HIS A 65 6.42 5.16 -10.60
N TYR A 66 6.32 5.01 -11.92
CA TYR A 66 7.48 4.84 -12.81
C TYR A 66 7.36 5.76 -14.01
N CYS A 67 8.49 6.36 -14.39
CA CYS A 67 8.61 7.13 -15.61
C CYS A 67 8.51 6.20 -16.84
N PRO A 68 7.64 6.48 -17.82
CA PRO A 68 7.55 5.67 -19.04
C PRO A 68 8.77 5.83 -19.96
N THR A 69 9.52 6.92 -19.82
CA THR A 69 10.67 7.23 -20.68
C THR A 69 11.96 6.54 -20.21
N CYS A 70 12.27 6.59 -18.91
CA CYS A 70 13.52 6.05 -18.37
C CYS A 70 13.36 4.88 -17.38
N GLY A 71 12.13 4.57 -16.96
CA GLY A 71 11.87 3.53 -15.97
C GLY A 71 12.24 3.89 -14.53
N ASN A 72 12.71 5.11 -14.26
CA ASN A 72 13.02 5.53 -12.90
C ASN A 72 11.74 5.62 -12.06
N ALA A 73 11.89 5.31 -10.78
CA ALA A 73 10.87 5.48 -9.77
C ALA A 73 10.54 6.97 -9.58
N THR A 74 9.27 7.37 -9.59
CA THR A 74 8.84 8.77 -9.52
C THR A 74 7.61 8.98 -8.60
N GLY A 75 7.48 10.18 -8.02
CA GLY A 75 6.36 10.57 -7.14
C GLY A 75 6.77 10.81 -5.68
N ASP A 76 5.89 11.43 -4.89
CA ASP A 76 6.18 11.83 -3.49
C ASP A 76 6.46 10.64 -2.57
N PHE A 77 5.93 9.48 -2.95
CA PHE A 77 6.13 8.22 -2.27
C PHE A 77 7.23 7.35 -2.91
N THR A 78 8.17 7.93 -3.66
CA THR A 78 9.33 7.22 -4.24
C THR A 78 10.12 6.43 -3.21
N ARG A 79 10.32 7.03 -2.03
CA ARG A 79 10.95 6.38 -0.87
C ARG A 79 10.14 5.18 -0.34
N TYR A 80 8.85 5.12 -0.66
CA TYR A 80 7.95 4.03 -0.31
C TYR A 80 7.65 3.06 -1.47
N ILE A 81 8.18 3.27 -2.67
CA ILE A 81 8.09 2.31 -3.79
C ILE A 81 8.59 0.91 -3.41
N PRO A 82 9.63 0.74 -2.56
CA PRO A 82 10.00 -0.57 -2.06
C PRO A 82 8.78 -1.30 -1.45
N PHE A 83 7.90 -0.62 -0.71
CA PHE A 83 6.73 -1.25 -0.09
C PHE A 83 5.66 -1.68 -1.09
N VAL A 84 5.48 -0.95 -2.20
CA VAL A 84 4.59 -1.36 -3.30
C VAL A 84 5.12 -2.64 -3.96
N ASN A 85 6.44 -2.77 -4.09
CA ASN A 85 7.10 -3.91 -4.70
C ASN A 85 7.53 -5.02 -3.72
N ILE A 86 7.40 -4.85 -2.40
CA ILE A 86 7.84 -5.84 -1.40
C ILE A 86 7.16 -7.19 -1.63
N ARG A 87 5.87 -7.17 -1.98
CA ARG A 87 5.13 -8.40 -2.29
C ARG A 87 5.75 -9.18 -3.45
N PHE A 88 6.31 -8.50 -4.45
CA PHE A 88 6.83 -9.10 -5.67
C PHE A 88 8.34 -9.36 -5.63
N ASN A 89 9.13 -8.51 -4.97
CA ASN A 89 10.59 -8.61 -4.89
C ASN A 89 11.11 -9.34 -3.63
N TYR A 90 10.39 -9.26 -2.50
CA TYR A 90 10.78 -9.88 -1.23
C TYR A 90 9.90 -11.04 -0.79
N SER A 91 9.03 -11.54 -1.68
CA SER A 91 8.30 -12.77 -1.36
C SER A 91 9.26 -13.96 -1.31
N LEU A 92 9.10 -14.76 -0.24
CA LEU A 92 9.88 -15.99 0.00
C LEU A 92 9.84 -16.93 -1.22
N LEU A 93 8.71 -17.03 -1.92
CA LEU A 93 8.55 -17.96 -3.04
C LEU A 93 9.41 -17.62 -4.27
N PRO A 94 9.34 -16.41 -4.89
CA PRO A 94 10.23 -16.06 -6.00
C PRO A 94 11.71 -16.10 -5.63
N ALA A 95 12.07 -15.73 -4.40
CA ALA A 95 13.45 -15.80 -3.93
C ALA A 95 13.95 -17.25 -3.83
N LEU A 96 13.14 -18.15 -3.26
CA LEU A 96 13.44 -19.58 -3.18
C LEU A 96 13.47 -20.25 -4.57
N TRP A 97 12.54 -19.88 -5.44
CA TRP A 97 12.49 -20.35 -6.83
C TRP A 97 13.74 -19.94 -7.61
N ARG A 98 14.20 -18.69 -7.43
CA ARG A 98 15.42 -18.18 -8.08
C ARG A 98 16.67 -18.93 -7.62
N LYS A 99 16.79 -19.23 -6.32
CA LYS A 99 17.85 -20.07 -5.75
C LYS A 99 17.86 -21.49 -6.32
N LEU A 100 16.68 -21.99 -6.68
CA LEU A 100 16.49 -23.28 -7.31
C LEU A 100 16.93 -23.29 -8.77
N THR A 101 16.63 -22.23 -9.51
CA THR A 101 16.99 -22.08 -10.93
C THR A 101 18.41 -21.57 -11.17
N SER A 102 19.07 -20.96 -10.18
CA SER A 102 20.45 -20.46 -10.31
C SER A 102 21.46 -21.60 -10.25
N THR A 103 22.41 -21.59 -11.19
CA THR A 103 23.48 -22.60 -11.31
C THR A 103 24.63 -22.36 -10.31
N ASP A 104 24.77 -21.15 -9.78
CA ASP A 104 25.90 -20.70 -8.95
C ASP A 104 25.74 -20.97 -7.44
N GLU A 105 24.64 -21.58 -7.00
CA GLU A 105 24.38 -21.83 -5.58
C GLU A 105 24.89 -23.21 -5.12
N PRO A 106 25.45 -23.33 -3.91
CA PRO A 106 25.91 -24.60 -3.37
C PRO A 106 24.74 -25.58 -3.20
N LEU A 107 25.00 -26.87 -3.47
CA LEU A 107 23.99 -27.94 -3.48
C LEU A 107 23.13 -27.98 -2.19
N ARG A 108 23.74 -27.69 -1.04
CA ARG A 108 23.04 -27.63 0.26
C ARG A 108 21.94 -26.58 0.29
N SER A 109 22.22 -25.37 -0.22
CA SER A 109 21.24 -24.27 -0.27
C SER A 109 20.06 -24.62 -1.18
N ARG A 110 20.31 -25.34 -2.28
CA ARG A 110 19.27 -25.79 -3.22
C ARG A 110 18.37 -26.86 -2.60
N ILE A 111 18.95 -27.81 -1.86
CA ILE A 111 18.20 -28.83 -1.11
C ILE A 111 17.33 -28.18 -0.03
N ILE A 112 17.89 -27.24 0.74
CA ILE A 112 17.13 -26.51 1.77
C ILE A 112 15.98 -25.71 1.13
N ALA A 113 16.25 -25.00 0.02
CA ALA A 113 15.22 -24.25 -0.69
C ALA A 113 14.10 -25.15 -1.21
N LEU A 114 14.43 -26.35 -1.74
CA LEU A 114 13.44 -27.35 -2.15
C LEU A 114 12.58 -27.84 -0.99
N LEU A 115 13.19 -28.18 0.15
CA LEU A 115 12.46 -28.66 1.32
C LEU A 115 11.50 -27.59 1.86
N VAL A 116 11.96 -26.34 1.93
CA VAL A 116 11.12 -25.20 2.34
C VAL A 116 9.99 -24.96 1.34
N LEU A 117 10.25 -25.04 0.03
CA LEU A 117 9.21 -24.89 -0.99
C LEU A 117 8.17 -26.01 -0.90
N LEU A 118 8.61 -27.25 -0.71
CA LEU A 118 7.74 -28.43 -0.60
C LEU A 118 6.87 -28.39 0.67
N LEU A 119 7.34 -27.73 1.73
CA LEU A 119 6.56 -27.50 2.95
C LEU A 119 5.53 -26.37 2.78
N ILE A 120 5.91 -25.26 2.13
CA ILE A 120 5.08 -24.05 2.02
C ILE A 120 4.03 -24.16 0.91
N ALA A 121 4.39 -24.79 -0.22
CA ALA A 121 3.49 -24.94 -1.38
C ALA A 121 2.14 -25.58 -1.05
N PRO A 122 2.04 -26.71 -0.31
CA PRO A 122 0.74 -27.31 0.02
C PRO A 122 -0.08 -26.42 0.95
N ALA A 123 0.54 -25.71 1.88
CA ALA A 123 -0.17 -24.76 2.76
C ALA A 123 -0.74 -23.57 1.97
N MET A 124 0.02 -23.03 1.01
CA MET A 124 -0.45 -21.98 0.11
C MET A 124 -1.57 -22.46 -0.83
N LEU A 125 -1.51 -23.69 -1.34
CA LEU A 125 -2.58 -24.25 -2.17
C LEU A 125 -3.85 -24.53 -1.36
N ALA A 126 -3.69 -25.04 -0.13
CA ALA A 126 -4.81 -25.36 0.74
C ALA A 126 -5.51 -24.11 1.33
N VAL A 127 -4.78 -23.02 1.57
CA VAL A 127 -5.33 -21.80 2.21
C VAL A 127 -5.41 -20.62 1.25
N GLY A 128 -4.35 -20.38 0.48
CA GLY A 128 -4.24 -19.22 -0.42
C GLY A 128 -5.19 -19.30 -1.62
N VAL A 129 -5.35 -20.47 -2.25
CA VAL A 129 -6.29 -20.65 -3.37
C VAL A 129 -7.75 -20.41 -2.94
N PRO A 130 -8.28 -21.05 -1.87
CA PRO A 130 -9.64 -20.77 -1.43
C PRO A 130 -9.81 -19.32 -0.95
N PHE A 131 -8.80 -18.71 -0.32
CA PHE A 131 -8.84 -17.29 0.07
C PHE A 131 -8.91 -16.35 -1.15
N LEU A 132 -8.11 -16.59 -2.20
CA LEU A 132 -8.14 -15.77 -3.42
C LEU A 132 -9.46 -15.92 -4.19
N LEU A 133 -10.02 -17.14 -4.22
CA LEU A 133 -11.34 -17.38 -4.78
C LEU A 133 -12.42 -16.66 -3.97
N TYR A 134 -12.38 -16.74 -2.64
CA TYR A 134 -13.28 -16.00 -1.75
C TYR A 134 -13.18 -14.49 -1.96
N ALA A 135 -11.97 -13.93 -1.98
CA ALA A 135 -11.73 -12.50 -2.20
C ALA A 135 -12.21 -12.01 -3.58
N LYS A 136 -12.03 -12.84 -4.62
CA LYS A 136 -12.54 -12.54 -5.98
C LYS A 136 -14.07 -12.58 -6.03
N LEU A 137 -14.69 -13.48 -5.29
CA LEU A 137 -16.15 -13.58 -5.17
C LEU A 137 -16.75 -12.47 -4.29
N TRP A 138 -15.98 -11.89 -3.37
CA TRP A 138 -16.41 -10.82 -2.45
C TRP A 138 -16.10 -9.41 -2.93
N LYS A 139 -15.40 -9.25 -4.05
CA LYS A 139 -15.18 -7.93 -4.64
C LYS A 139 -16.52 -7.39 -5.14
N LYS A 140 -17.16 -6.52 -4.34
CA LYS A 140 -18.35 -5.79 -4.78
C LYS A 140 -17.99 -5.01 -6.05
N PRO A 141 -18.86 -4.99 -7.08
CA PRO A 141 -18.69 -4.10 -8.22
C PRO A 141 -18.50 -2.69 -7.68
N ASP A 142 -17.47 -2.01 -8.17
CA ASP A 142 -17.11 -0.68 -7.71
C ASP A 142 -18.35 0.22 -7.91
N GLU A 143 -18.98 0.65 -6.81
CA GLU A 143 -20.07 1.60 -6.86
C GLU A 143 -19.46 2.88 -7.45
N PRO A 144 -19.94 3.37 -8.62
CA PRO A 144 -19.27 4.46 -9.31
C PRO A 144 -19.15 5.62 -8.35
N ALA A 145 -17.92 6.11 -8.18
CA ALA A 145 -17.59 7.21 -7.30
C ALA A 145 -18.62 8.31 -7.51
N LYS A 146 -19.43 8.57 -6.47
CA LYS A 146 -20.40 9.65 -6.50
C LYS A 146 -19.58 10.92 -6.60
N GLU A 147 -19.47 11.45 -7.80
CA GLU A 147 -18.80 12.71 -8.09
C GLU A 147 -19.34 13.74 -7.09
N PRO A 148 -18.48 14.34 -6.25
CA PRO A 148 -18.96 15.31 -5.29
C PRO A 148 -19.67 16.40 -6.07
N ALA A 149 -20.95 16.62 -5.74
CA ALA A 149 -21.76 17.60 -6.43
C ALA A 149 -21.00 18.92 -6.48
N PRO A 150 -20.95 19.60 -7.65
CA PRO A 150 -20.24 20.86 -7.78
C PRO A 150 -20.72 21.80 -6.68
N PRO A 151 -19.80 22.52 -6.00
CA PRO A 151 -20.19 23.43 -4.93
C PRO A 151 -21.25 24.38 -5.48
N ALA A 152 -22.40 24.42 -4.81
CA ALA A 152 -23.49 25.29 -5.19
C ALA A 152 -22.95 26.72 -5.31
N ASN A 153 -23.16 27.35 -6.46
CA ASN A 153 -22.84 28.75 -6.71
C ASN A 153 -23.24 29.58 -5.49
N GLN A 154 -22.23 30.12 -4.79
CA GLN A 154 -22.48 31.08 -3.73
C GLN A 154 -23.12 32.31 -4.38
N PRO A 155 -24.32 32.73 -3.95
CA PRO A 155 -24.95 33.92 -4.49
C PRO A 155 -24.04 35.12 -4.22
N GLY A 156 -23.67 35.83 -5.29
CA GLY A 156 -22.69 36.91 -5.27
C GLY A 156 -22.94 37.92 -4.16
N GLU A 157 -21.89 38.19 -3.39
CA GLU A 157 -21.86 39.34 -2.50
C GLU A 157 -21.94 40.62 -3.34
N PRO A 158 -22.84 41.56 -3.00
CA PRO A 158 -22.85 42.88 -3.60
C PRO A 158 -21.73 43.70 -2.98
N HIS A 159 -20.60 43.82 -3.68
CA HIS A 159 -19.64 44.88 -3.37
C HIS A 159 -20.26 46.22 -3.79
N GLY A 160 -20.82 46.93 -2.81
CA GLY A 160 -21.22 48.31 -2.91
C GLY A 160 -20.09 49.28 -2.54
N GLY A 161 -20.26 50.54 -2.95
CA GLY A 161 -19.65 51.72 -2.34
C GLY A 161 -18.49 52.32 -3.09
#